data_AF-A0A352IAW0-F1
#
_entry.id   AF-A0A352IAW0-F1
#
_cell.length_a   1.000
_cell.length_b   1.000
_cell.length_c   1.000
_cell.angle_alpha   90.00
_cell.angle_beta   90.00
_cell.angle_gamma   90.00
#
_symmetry.space_group_name_H-M   'P 1'
#
loop_
_entity.id
_entity.type
_entity.pdbx_description
1 polymer ?
#
loop_
_entity_poly.entity_id
_entity_poly.type
_entity_poly.pdbx_seq_one_letter_code
_entity_poly.pdbx_strand_id
1 'polypeptide(L)'
;MRTGGRHMNTNKTYVAFDAQGVLDHEHSNLCYFKQMQEWQRQYPRRYGFLNMREIDFSSMHDDLVDSTFKVRCLRLMEEADNLLVLASDLMDVESVTLNWQISRAVNRFHLPVIVAYVGFDMLTDDSVRINWAHLPNKVRKYIGRDSAYMAHVPFTRDKLERALGAYSVKKGLFPWNSTTIF
;
A
#
# COMPACT_ATOMS: atom_id res chain seq x y z
N MET A 1 -26.03 6.10 26.88
CA MET A 1 -25.29 6.14 25.59
C MET A 1 -24.25 5.03 25.61
N ARG A 2 -24.37 4.02 24.74
CA ARG A 2 -23.40 2.93 24.64
C ARG A 2 -22.08 3.51 24.12
N THR A 3 -21.01 3.36 24.89
CA THR A 3 -19.63 3.63 24.47
C THR A 3 -19.30 2.72 23.30
N GLY A 4 -19.40 3.25 22.07
CA GLY A 4 -18.89 2.59 20.88
C GLY A 4 -17.38 2.47 21.00
N GLY A 5 -16.89 1.29 21.36
CA GLY A 5 -15.46 1.01 21.35
C GLY A 5 -14.93 1.28 19.96
N ARG A 6 -14.16 2.36 19.80
CA ARG A 6 -13.49 2.69 18.54
C ARG A 6 -12.52 1.55 18.27
N HIS A 7 -12.84 0.71 17.28
CA HIS A 7 -11.97 -0.39 16.89
C HIS A 7 -10.64 0.21 16.45
N MET A 8 -9.61 0.10 17.29
CA MET A 8 -8.29 0.60 16.97
C MET A 8 -7.68 -0.27 15.87
N ASN A 9 -7.10 0.37 14.85
CA ASN A 9 -6.32 -0.36 13.85
C ASN A 9 -5.03 -0.87 14.50
N THR A 10 -4.94 -2.19 14.70
CA THR A 10 -3.75 -2.86 15.23
C THR A 10 -2.93 -3.55 14.15
N ASN A 11 -3.30 -3.39 12.87
CA ASN A 11 -2.70 -4.12 11.77
C ASN A 11 -1.35 -3.49 11.41
N LYS A 12 -0.39 -4.36 11.10
CA LYS A 12 0.90 -3.99 10.53
C LYS A 12 0.77 -3.94 9.01
N THR A 13 1.17 -2.85 8.39
CA THR A 13 1.01 -2.64 6.95
C THR A 13 2.37 -2.59 6.27
N TYR A 14 2.55 -3.44 5.27
CA TYR A 14 3.65 -3.30 4.33
C TYR A 14 3.24 -2.32 3.23
N VAL A 15 4.08 -1.33 2.91
CA VAL A 15 3.78 -0.31 1.89
C VAL A 15 4.69 -0.53 0.69
N ALA A 16 4.14 -0.90 -0.47
CA ALA A 16 4.95 -1.05 -1.66
C ALA A 16 5.28 0.31 -2.28
N PHE A 17 6.53 0.48 -2.70
CA PHE A 17 7.03 1.73 -3.30
C PHE A 17 7.97 1.45 -4.46
N ASP A 18 8.07 2.41 -5.38
CA ASP A 18 9.10 2.39 -6.40
C ASP A 18 10.40 2.95 -5.84
N ALA A 19 11.42 2.10 -5.70
CA ALA A 19 12.70 2.48 -5.12
C ALA A 19 13.45 3.50 -5.98
N GLN A 20 13.28 3.47 -7.31
CA GLN A 20 13.90 4.46 -8.19
C GLN A 20 13.16 5.78 -8.15
N GLY A 21 11.82 5.77 -8.23
CA GLY A 21 11.00 6.96 -8.09
C GLY A 21 11.23 7.70 -6.78
N VAL A 22 11.49 7.00 -5.66
CA VAL A 22 11.79 7.63 -4.36
C VAL A 22 13.06 8.51 -4.36
N LEU A 23 13.97 8.34 -5.32
CA LEU A 23 15.13 9.23 -5.51
C LEU A 23 14.76 10.56 -6.16
N ASP A 24 13.68 10.60 -6.95
CA ASP A 24 13.18 11.83 -7.56
C ASP A 24 12.24 12.56 -6.59
N HIS A 25 12.77 13.57 -5.91
CA HIS A 25 12.01 14.29 -4.88
C HIS A 25 10.83 15.11 -5.43
N GLU A 26 10.84 15.50 -6.71
CA GLU A 26 9.85 16.41 -7.30
C GLU A 26 8.80 15.69 -8.15
N HIS A 27 9.15 14.57 -8.79
CA HIS A 27 8.26 13.85 -9.71
C HIS A 27 7.85 12.46 -9.22
N SER A 28 7.85 12.24 -7.90
CA SER A 28 7.50 10.95 -7.33
C SER A 28 6.52 11.03 -6.18
N ASN A 29 6.05 9.84 -5.77
CA ASN A 29 5.18 9.65 -4.61
C ASN A 29 5.85 9.88 -3.25
N LEU A 30 7.10 10.35 -3.21
CA LEU A 30 7.81 10.60 -1.96
C LEU A 30 7.05 11.54 -1.02
N CYS A 31 6.38 12.56 -1.53
CA CYS A 31 5.57 13.47 -0.71
C CYS A 31 4.45 12.72 0.05
N TYR A 32 3.79 11.76 -0.60
CA TYR A 32 2.75 10.93 0.01
C TYR A 32 3.32 9.92 1.01
N PHE A 33 4.51 9.37 0.75
CA PHE A 33 5.21 8.53 1.73
C PHE A 33 5.60 9.33 2.98
N LYS A 34 6.12 10.55 2.82
CA LYS A 34 6.40 11.48 3.93
C LYS A 34 5.13 11.85 4.70
N GLN A 35 4.00 12.04 4.01
CA GLN A 35 2.72 12.27 4.65
C GLN A 35 2.26 11.07 5.49
N MET A 36 2.44 9.84 5.01
CA MET A 36 2.16 8.63 5.78
C MET A 36 3.09 8.47 6.99
N GLN A 37 4.38 8.79 6.85
CA GLN A 37 5.33 8.84 7.98
C GLN A 37 4.83 9.84 9.05
N GLU A 38 4.37 11.01 8.63
CA GLU A 38 3.84 12.03 9.53
C GLU A 38 2.55 11.57 10.22
N TRP A 39 1.61 10.92 9.50
CA TRP A 39 0.42 10.33 10.11
C TRP A 39 0.76 9.26 11.13
N GLN A 40 1.75 8.41 10.86
CA GLN A 40 2.23 7.42 11.83
C GLN A 40 2.89 8.07 13.04
N ARG A 41 3.65 9.15 12.85
CA ARG A 41 4.28 9.89 13.96
C ARG A 41 3.24 10.57 14.86
N GLN A 42 2.23 11.21 14.26
CA GLN A 42 1.14 11.87 14.97
C GLN A 42 0.18 10.87 15.62
N TYR A 43 -0.06 9.73 14.97
CA TYR A 43 -1.04 8.73 15.38
C TYR A 43 -0.45 7.30 15.39
N PRO A 44 0.55 7.01 16.23
CA PRO A 44 1.28 5.74 16.21
C PRO A 44 0.43 4.52 16.61
N ARG A 45 -0.75 4.75 17.19
CA ARG A 45 -1.72 3.69 17.52
C ARG A 45 -2.78 3.46 16.42
N ARG A 46 -2.76 4.26 15.35
CA ARG A 46 -3.70 4.19 14.21
C ARG A 46 -3.02 3.68 12.93
N TYR A 47 -1.70 3.86 12.82
CA TYR A 47 -0.89 3.42 11.68
C TYR A 47 0.33 2.63 12.12
N GLY A 48 0.50 1.44 11.54
CA GLY A 48 1.63 0.54 11.77
C GLY A 48 2.36 0.20 10.47
N PHE A 49 2.85 1.20 9.74
CA PHE A 49 3.63 1.00 8.52
C PHE A 49 5.02 0.44 8.86
N LEU A 50 5.34 -0.72 8.29
CA LEU A 50 6.53 -1.49 8.64
C LEU A 50 7.82 -1.00 7.98
N ASN A 51 7.73 -0.62 6.71
CA ASN A 51 8.89 -0.40 5.85
C ASN A 51 9.11 1.06 5.44
N MET A 52 8.51 2.01 6.16
CA MET A 52 8.69 3.44 5.90
C MET A 52 10.15 3.91 6.06
N ARG A 53 10.96 3.23 6.89
CA ARG A 53 12.40 3.51 7.02
C ARG A 53 13.22 2.96 5.84
N GLU A 54 12.70 1.97 5.12
CA GLU A 54 13.37 1.42 3.93
C GLU A 54 13.31 2.40 2.76
N ILE A 55 12.25 3.22 2.71
CA ILE A 55 12.08 4.30 1.73
C ILE A 55 13.23 5.31 1.89
N ASP A 56 13.49 5.76 3.12
CA ASP A 56 14.60 6.68 3.41
C ASP A 56 15.95 6.05 3.04
N PHE A 57 16.17 4.77 3.36
CA PHE A 57 17.41 4.07 3.02
C PHE A 57 17.62 3.95 1.49
N SER A 58 16.56 3.64 0.74
CA SER A 58 16.64 3.57 -0.73
C SER A 58 17.01 4.89 -1.39
N SER A 59 16.76 6.02 -0.71
CA SER A 59 17.13 7.35 -1.21
C SER A 59 18.62 7.69 -1.11
N MET A 60 19.44 6.85 -0.44
CA MET A 60 20.83 7.19 -0.08
C MET A 60 21.95 6.46 -0.88
N HIS A 61 21.62 5.65 -1.90
CA HIS A 61 22.54 4.94 -2.84
C HIS A 61 23.70 4.10 -2.27
N ASP A 62 23.73 2.80 -2.62
CA ASP A 62 24.95 2.08 -3.02
C ASP A 62 24.60 0.76 -3.76
N ASP A 63 25.40 0.37 -4.75
CA ASP A 63 25.15 -0.73 -5.71
C ASP A 63 25.19 -2.16 -5.12
N LEU A 64 25.51 -2.31 -3.83
CA LEU A 64 25.72 -3.61 -3.16
C LEU A 64 24.46 -4.23 -2.51
N VAL A 65 23.25 -3.70 -2.76
CA VAL A 65 22.12 -3.85 -1.82
C VAL A 65 20.84 -4.53 -2.37
N ASP A 66 20.84 -5.13 -3.57
CA ASP A 66 19.60 -5.75 -4.09
C ASP A 66 19.15 -6.99 -3.28
N SER A 67 20.08 -7.87 -2.87
CA SER A 67 19.74 -9.07 -2.09
C SER A 67 19.30 -8.72 -0.67
N THR A 68 20.04 -7.84 0.01
CA THR A 68 19.72 -7.41 1.39
C THR A 68 18.39 -6.65 1.43
N PHE A 69 18.13 -5.76 0.47
CA PHE A 69 16.84 -5.07 0.35
C PHE A 69 15.69 -6.05 0.16
N LYS A 70 15.81 -7.00 -0.78
CA LYS A 70 14.78 -8.00 -1.04
C LYS A 70 14.55 -8.89 0.18
N VAL A 71 15.60 -9.32 0.88
CA VAL A 71 15.50 -10.10 2.13
C VAL A 71 14.75 -9.32 3.21
N ARG A 72 15.07 -8.04 3.41
CA ARG A 72 14.34 -7.18 4.36
C ARG A 72 12.88 -7.04 3.97
N CYS A 73 12.58 -6.78 2.69
CA CYS A 73 11.21 -6.71 2.19
C CYS A 73 10.43 -8.00 2.49
N LEU A 74 11.01 -9.17 2.20
CA LEU A 74 10.36 -10.46 2.45
C LEU A 74 10.05 -10.68 3.94
N ARG A 75 10.99 -10.34 4.84
CA ARG A 75 10.77 -10.41 6.29
C ARG A 75 9.62 -9.48 6.74
N LEU A 76 9.59 -8.26 6.23
CA LEU A 76 8.55 -7.29 6.59
C LEU A 76 7.18 -7.69 6.02
N MET A 77 7.13 -8.31 4.83
CA MET A 77 5.88 -8.86 4.28
C MET A 77 5.34 -10.03 5.12
N GLU A 78 6.21 -10.89 5.66
CA GLU A 78 5.81 -11.97 6.57
C GLU A 78 5.22 -11.43 7.88
N GLU A 79 5.74 -10.30 8.37
CA GLU A 79 5.22 -9.61 9.54
C GLU A 79 3.92 -8.83 9.28
N ALA A 80 3.58 -8.54 8.03
CA ALA A 80 2.45 -7.70 7.67
C ALA A 80 1.10 -8.43 7.80
N ASP A 81 0.06 -7.65 8.04
CA ASP A 81 -1.34 -8.04 7.99
C ASP A 81 -1.93 -7.76 6.60
N ASN A 82 -1.51 -6.67 5.97
CA ASN A 82 -1.97 -6.21 4.67
C ASN A 82 -0.89 -5.46 3.89
N LEU A 83 -1.14 -5.30 2.60
CA LEU A 83 -0.32 -4.55 1.67
C LEU A 83 -1.01 -3.21 1.36
N LEU A 84 -0.27 -2.11 1.34
CA LEU A 84 -0.70 -0.81 0.82
C LEU A 84 0.04 -0.48 -0.48
N VAL A 85 -0.71 -0.04 -1.48
CA VAL A 85 -0.21 0.42 -2.77
C VAL A 85 -0.84 1.79 -3.08
N LEU A 86 -0.04 2.77 -3.48
CA LEU A 86 -0.57 4.06 -3.95
C LEU A 86 -1.00 3.97 -5.42
N ALA A 87 -2.02 4.74 -5.77
CA ALA A 87 -2.45 5.01 -7.13
C ALA A 87 -2.44 6.53 -7.34
N SER A 88 -1.52 7.01 -8.19
CA SER A 88 -1.34 8.42 -8.51
C SER A 88 -0.77 8.57 -9.92
N ASP A 89 -0.90 9.77 -10.48
CA ASP A 89 -0.32 10.17 -11.75
C ASP A 89 1.22 10.18 -11.75
N LEU A 90 1.85 10.27 -10.58
CA LEU A 90 3.30 10.22 -10.40
C LEU A 90 3.87 8.79 -10.32
N MET A 91 3.05 7.75 -10.51
CA MET A 91 3.49 6.36 -10.44
C MET A 91 4.19 5.91 -11.72
N ASP A 92 5.42 5.38 -11.62
CA ASP A 92 5.94 4.45 -12.62
C ASP A 92 5.20 3.11 -12.49
N VAL A 93 4.18 2.94 -13.32
CA VAL A 93 3.33 1.74 -13.32
C VAL A 93 4.06 0.48 -13.78
N GLU A 94 5.19 0.61 -14.46
CA GLU A 94 6.02 -0.50 -14.94
C GLU A 94 7.24 -0.79 -14.05
N SER A 95 7.45 0.00 -12.97
CA SER A 95 8.56 -0.18 -12.02
C SER A 95 8.72 -1.65 -11.61
N VAL A 96 9.90 -2.21 -11.91
CA VAL A 96 10.23 -3.62 -11.66
C VAL A 96 10.17 -3.93 -10.16
N THR A 97 10.71 -3.02 -9.34
CA THR A 97 10.78 -3.19 -7.89
C THR A 97 9.40 -3.11 -7.23
N LEU A 98 8.58 -2.15 -7.67
CA LEU A 98 7.21 -2.00 -7.17
C LEU A 98 6.36 -3.22 -7.53
N ASN A 99 6.38 -3.62 -8.81
CA ASN A 99 5.62 -4.77 -9.28
C ASN A 99 6.11 -6.09 -8.67
N TRP A 100 7.41 -6.23 -8.40
CA TRP A 100 7.95 -7.37 -7.66
C TRP A 100 7.43 -7.43 -6.22
N GLN A 101 7.43 -6.31 -5.49
CA GLN A 101 6.90 -6.24 -4.12
C GLN A 101 5.43 -6.67 -4.07
N ILE A 102 4.60 -6.07 -4.93
CA ILE A 102 3.17 -6.37 -5.04
C ILE A 102 2.97 -7.86 -5.34
N SER A 103 3.72 -8.40 -6.30
CA SER A 103 3.59 -9.81 -6.68
C SER A 103 3.99 -10.77 -5.56
N ARG A 104 5.01 -10.45 -4.76
CA ARG A 104 5.45 -11.28 -3.63
C ARG A 104 4.48 -11.21 -2.46
N ALA A 105 4.07 -10.01 -2.08
CA ALA A 105 3.07 -9.78 -1.03
C ALA A 105 1.77 -10.55 -1.30
N VAL A 106 1.26 -10.50 -2.53
CA VAL A 106 0.01 -11.19 -2.91
C VAL A 106 0.23 -12.70 -3.07
N ASN A 107 1.19 -13.13 -3.90
CA ASN A 107 1.25 -14.54 -4.29
C ASN A 107 1.90 -15.45 -3.24
N ARG A 108 2.83 -14.92 -2.43
CA ARG A 108 3.57 -15.70 -1.42
C ARG A 108 2.99 -15.54 -0.03
N PHE A 109 2.63 -14.31 0.34
CA PHE A 109 2.17 -13.99 1.70
C PHE A 109 0.66 -13.79 1.78
N HIS A 110 -0.06 -13.85 0.65
CA HIS A 110 -1.51 -13.75 0.57
C HIS A 110 -2.06 -12.48 1.25
N LEU A 111 -1.29 -11.39 1.22
CA LEU A 111 -1.72 -10.14 1.84
C LEU A 111 -2.91 -9.55 1.08
N PRO A 112 -4.02 -9.18 1.76
CA PRO A 112 -5.04 -8.34 1.15
C PRO A 112 -4.44 -6.99 0.78
N VAL A 113 -4.84 -6.45 -0.37
CA VAL A 113 -4.28 -5.22 -0.92
C VAL A 113 -5.20 -4.05 -0.65
N ILE A 114 -4.65 -2.96 -0.12
CA ILE A 114 -5.30 -1.66 -0.01
C ILE A 114 -4.70 -0.79 -1.11
N VAL A 115 -5.51 -0.42 -2.11
CA VAL A 115 -5.10 0.48 -3.19
C VAL A 115 -5.61 1.87 -2.86
N ALA A 116 -4.70 2.79 -2.52
CA ALA A 116 -5.03 4.12 -2.05
C ALA A 116 -4.87 5.17 -3.17
N TYR A 117 -5.98 5.81 -3.54
CA TYR A 117 -6.07 6.73 -4.66
C TYR A 117 -5.84 8.17 -4.20
N VAL A 118 -4.77 8.77 -4.72
CA VAL A 118 -4.39 10.16 -4.44
C VAL A 118 -5.28 11.11 -5.21
N GLY A 119 -5.68 12.23 -4.58
CA GLY A 119 -6.51 13.26 -5.22
C GLY A 119 -8.01 12.95 -5.23
N PHE A 120 -8.42 11.87 -4.58
CA PHE A 120 -9.82 11.50 -4.44
C PHE A 120 -10.28 11.68 -2.99
N ASP A 121 -11.47 12.26 -2.81
CA ASP A 121 -12.17 12.25 -1.52
C ASP A 121 -13.12 11.07 -1.40
N MET A 122 -13.65 10.57 -2.51
CA MET A 122 -14.56 9.42 -2.58
C MET A 122 -14.28 8.64 -3.86
N LEU A 123 -14.49 7.33 -3.81
CA LEU A 123 -14.41 6.46 -4.98
C LEU A 123 -15.80 5.95 -5.36
N THR A 124 -15.94 5.72 -6.65
CA THR A 124 -17.04 4.99 -7.27
C THR A 124 -16.44 3.88 -8.12
N ASP A 125 -17.25 2.98 -8.66
CA ASP A 125 -16.78 1.94 -9.59
C ASP A 125 -16.04 2.56 -10.80
N ASP A 126 -16.49 3.73 -11.24
CA ASP A 126 -15.85 4.48 -12.33
C ASP A 126 -14.48 5.05 -11.95
N SER A 127 -14.20 5.30 -10.67
CA SER A 127 -12.92 5.85 -10.22
C SER A 127 -11.75 4.89 -10.49
N VAL A 128 -11.99 3.58 -10.39
CA VAL A 128 -10.98 2.56 -10.73
C VAL A 128 -10.71 2.57 -12.23
N ARG A 129 -11.76 2.69 -13.06
CA ARG A 129 -11.66 2.75 -14.52
C ARG A 129 -10.91 4.01 -14.98
N ILE A 130 -11.26 5.17 -14.43
CA ILE A 130 -10.64 6.46 -14.80
C ILE A 130 -9.14 6.46 -14.47
N ASN A 131 -8.76 5.89 -13.33
CA ASN A 131 -7.37 5.80 -12.91
C ASN A 131 -6.64 4.56 -13.42
N TRP A 132 -7.22 3.78 -14.35
CA TRP A 132 -6.64 2.52 -14.79
C TRP A 132 -5.18 2.67 -15.24
N ALA A 133 -4.87 3.75 -15.97
CA ALA A 133 -3.52 4.05 -16.45
C ALA A 133 -2.51 4.36 -15.34
N HIS A 134 -2.97 4.76 -14.15
CA HIS A 134 -2.17 5.13 -12.99
C HIS A 134 -1.99 3.99 -11.98
N LEU A 135 -2.52 2.80 -12.29
CA LEU A 135 -2.36 1.61 -11.48
C LEU A 135 -1.12 0.82 -11.90
N PRO A 136 -0.31 0.32 -10.93
CA PRO A 136 0.77 -0.62 -11.22
C PRO A 136 0.29 -1.76 -12.10
N ASN A 137 1.14 -2.18 -13.03
CA ASN A 137 0.84 -3.27 -13.96
C ASN A 137 0.34 -4.53 -13.23
N LYS A 138 0.94 -4.89 -12.08
CA LYS A 138 0.48 -6.02 -11.26
C LYS A 138 -0.91 -5.84 -10.68
N VAL A 139 -1.27 -4.63 -10.22
CA VAL A 139 -2.62 -4.33 -9.75
C VAL A 139 -3.62 -4.52 -10.90
N ARG A 140 -3.35 -3.94 -12.08
CA ARG A 140 -4.19 -4.11 -13.27
C ARG A 140 -4.38 -5.59 -13.65
N LYS A 141 -3.30 -6.37 -13.64
CA LYS A 141 -3.34 -7.81 -13.95
C LYS A 141 -4.19 -8.60 -12.97
N TYR A 142 -4.15 -8.26 -11.69
CA TYR A 142 -4.95 -8.92 -10.66
C TYR A 142 -6.42 -8.55 -10.74
N ILE A 143 -6.73 -7.28 -11.04
CA ILE A 143 -8.11 -6.85 -11.33
C ILE A 143 -8.65 -7.59 -12.55
N GLY A 144 -7.91 -7.59 -13.67
CA GLY A 144 -8.37 -8.23 -14.91
C GLY A 144 -8.54 -9.75 -14.84
N ARG A 145 -7.98 -10.42 -13.82
CA ARG A 145 -8.09 -11.86 -13.59
C ARG A 145 -8.94 -12.22 -12.37
N ASP A 146 -9.42 -11.21 -11.65
CA ASP A 146 -10.02 -11.34 -10.32
C ASP A 146 -9.26 -12.29 -9.38
N SER A 147 -7.93 -12.15 -9.33
CA SER A 147 -7.06 -13.15 -8.70
C SER A 147 -6.38 -12.66 -7.41
N ALA A 148 -6.86 -11.57 -6.81
CA ALA A 148 -6.39 -11.03 -5.54
C ALA A 148 -7.51 -10.27 -4.84
N TYR A 149 -7.47 -10.21 -3.52
CA TYR A 149 -8.45 -9.45 -2.73
C TYR A 149 -7.96 -8.02 -2.52
N MET A 150 -8.69 -7.05 -3.06
CA MET A 150 -8.30 -5.63 -3.04
C MET A 150 -9.42 -4.73 -2.56
N ALA A 151 -9.08 -3.79 -1.68
CA ALA A 151 -9.92 -2.68 -1.29
C ALA A 151 -9.36 -1.38 -1.88
N HIS A 152 -10.18 -0.71 -2.68
CA HIS A 152 -9.87 0.58 -3.28
C HIS A 152 -10.39 1.67 -2.36
N VAL A 153 -9.51 2.56 -1.91
CA VAL A 153 -9.80 3.58 -0.91
C VAL A 153 -9.27 4.94 -1.33
N PRO A 154 -9.97 6.06 -1.05
CA PRO A 154 -9.38 7.38 -1.13
C PRO A 154 -8.16 7.53 -0.21
N PHE A 155 -7.07 8.14 -0.69
CA PHE A 155 -5.90 8.46 0.13
C PHE A 155 -6.17 9.67 1.03
N THR A 156 -7.03 9.46 2.02
CA THR A 156 -7.32 10.40 3.11
C THR A 156 -7.05 9.71 4.43
N ARG A 157 -6.55 10.46 5.43
CA ARG A 157 -6.15 9.93 6.73
C ARG A 157 -7.16 8.93 7.30
N ASP A 158 -8.41 9.38 7.46
CA ASP A 158 -9.41 8.61 8.20
C ASP A 158 -10.00 7.44 7.38
N LYS A 159 -10.12 7.56 6.05
CA LYS A 159 -10.56 6.43 5.21
C LYS A 159 -9.48 5.38 5.08
N LEU A 160 -8.23 5.79 4.90
CA LEU A 160 -7.10 4.89 4.84
C LEU A 160 -6.94 4.10 6.14
N GLU A 161 -6.99 4.77 7.31
CA GLU A 161 -6.94 4.08 8.61
C GLU A 161 -8.01 2.99 8.72
N ARG A 162 -9.26 3.31 8.35
CA ARG A 162 -10.38 2.37 8.43
C ARG A 162 -10.15 1.16 7.52
N ALA A 163 -9.68 1.37 6.29
CA ALA A 163 -9.38 0.28 5.35
C ALA A 163 -8.24 -0.60 5.86
N LEU A 164 -7.16 0.01 6.35
CA LEU A 164 -6.01 -0.70 6.93
C LEU A 164 -6.42 -1.54 8.15
N GLY A 165 -7.38 -1.08 8.95
CA GLY A 165 -7.92 -1.82 10.09
C GLY A 165 -8.90 -2.94 9.72
N ALA A 166 -9.59 -2.83 8.59
CA ALA A 166 -10.65 -3.76 8.19
C ALA A 166 -10.12 -5.08 7.63
N TYR A 167 -8.94 -5.09 7.02
CA TYR A 167 -8.42 -6.25 6.30
C TYR A 167 -7.08 -6.74 6.85
N SER A 168 -6.96 -8.05 7.04
CA SER A 168 -5.77 -8.71 7.57
C SER A 168 -5.76 -10.19 7.19
N VAL A 169 -4.65 -10.65 6.60
CA VAL A 169 -4.40 -12.07 6.34
C VAL A 169 -4.42 -12.88 7.64
N LYS A 170 -3.90 -12.31 8.74
CA LYS A 170 -3.77 -12.98 10.05
C LYS A 170 -5.10 -13.14 10.77
N LYS A 171 -6.07 -12.28 10.45
CA LYS A 171 -7.43 -12.33 10.99
C LYS A 171 -8.41 -13.01 10.04
N GLY A 172 -7.97 -13.45 8.85
CA GLY A 172 -8.84 -14.02 7.83
C GLY A 172 -9.83 -13.02 7.23
N LEU A 173 -9.52 -11.72 7.29
CA LEU A 173 -10.40 -10.64 6.82
C LEU A 173 -9.91 -10.11 5.48
N PHE A 174 -10.70 -10.33 4.44
CA PHE A 174 -10.35 -9.98 3.06
C PHE A 174 -11.45 -9.14 2.41
N PRO A 175 -11.09 -8.26 1.45
CA PRO A 175 -12.03 -7.70 0.50
C PRO A 175 -12.79 -8.81 -0.25
N TRP A 176 -13.93 -8.51 -0.85
CA TRP A 176 -14.76 -9.52 -1.52
C TRP A 176 -14.09 -10.07 -2.79
N ASN A 177 -13.44 -9.19 -3.53
CA ASN A 177 -12.85 -9.46 -4.83
C ASN A 177 -11.74 -8.44 -5.11
N SER A 178 -11.26 -8.40 -6.35
CA SER A 178 -10.21 -7.47 -6.79
C SER A 178 -10.66 -6.03 -7.04
N THR A 179 -11.95 -5.70 -6.88
CA THR A 179 -12.52 -4.38 -7.22
C THR A 179 -13.36 -3.77 -6.09
N THR A 180 -13.26 -4.28 -4.86
CA THR A 180 -14.07 -3.81 -3.74
C THR A 180 -13.78 -2.34 -3.42
N ILE A 181 -14.78 -1.47 -3.49
CA ILE A 181 -14.67 -0.06 -3.06
C ILE A 181 -14.90 0.03 -1.54
N PHE A 182 -14.06 0.80 -0.84
CA PHE A 182 -14.10 0.99 0.63
C PHE A 182 -14.36 2.44 1.05
#